data_AF-A0A2M7DU77-F1
#
_entry.id   AF-A0A2M7DU77-F1
#
_cell.length_a   1.000
_cell.length_b   1.000
_cell.length_c   1.000
_cell.angle_alpha   90.00
_cell.angle_beta   90.00
_cell.angle_gamma   90.00
#
_symmetry.space_group_name_H-M   'P 1'
#
loop_
_entity.id
_entity.type
_entity.pdbx_description
1 polymer ?
#
loop_
_entity_poly.entity_id
_entity_poly.type
_entity_poly.pdbx_seq_one_letter_code
_entity_poly.pdbx_strand_id
1 'polypeptide(L)'
;MLKKSKTDNQFVTSKEFNETKKEFIERFDKIENNMATKDDIKRLDEKIDTVDKKIDTTTMRLYKEIIKNSEAIENLKETVATKDDIQRIISSIDSLGSQTKDHGHTAELNTHRIKELEPKVENHEKRIGKLESHLPPAL
;
A
#
# COMPACT_ATOMS: atom_id res chain seq x y z
N MET A 1 -77.83 -10.57 58.04
CA MET A 1 -76.86 -10.77 59.14
C MET A 1 -75.45 -10.75 58.56
N LEU A 2 -74.64 -9.72 58.86
CA LEU A 2 -73.23 -9.65 58.42
C LEU A 2 -72.35 -10.46 59.39
N LYS A 3 -71.64 -11.47 58.89
CA LYS A 3 -70.56 -12.14 59.63
C LYS A 3 -69.35 -11.19 59.66
N LYS A 4 -69.07 -10.59 60.81
CA LYS A 4 -67.81 -9.85 61.03
C LYS A 4 -66.65 -10.86 61.07
N SER A 5 -65.76 -10.83 60.09
CA SER A 5 -64.51 -11.60 60.14
C SER A 5 -63.65 -11.04 61.27
N LYS A 6 -63.21 -11.90 62.19
CA LYS A 6 -62.16 -11.56 63.14
C LYS A 6 -60.89 -11.31 62.33
N THR A 7 -60.45 -10.06 62.26
CA THR A 7 -59.10 -9.73 61.82
C THR A 7 -58.15 -10.24 62.90
N ASP A 8 -57.39 -11.28 62.60
CA ASP A 8 -56.29 -11.73 63.44
C ASP A 8 -55.19 -10.66 63.41
N ASN A 9 -55.31 -9.67 64.30
CA ASN A 9 -54.24 -8.71 64.54
C ASN A 9 -53.10 -9.44 65.26
N GLN A 10 -52.15 -9.96 64.48
CA GLN A 10 -50.86 -10.40 64.98
C GLN A 10 -50.08 -9.17 65.46
N PHE A 11 -50.00 -8.98 66.78
CA PHE A 11 -49.16 -7.96 67.38
C PHE A 11 -47.70 -8.42 67.31
N VAL A 12 -46.88 -7.70 66.55
CA VAL A 12 -45.44 -7.93 66.46
C VAL A 12 -44.80 -7.62 67.81
N THR A 13 -43.92 -8.50 68.29
CA THR A 13 -43.19 -8.25 69.53
C THR A 13 -42.14 -7.16 69.33
N SER A 14 -41.80 -6.44 70.40
CA SER A 14 -40.72 -5.45 70.35
C SER A 14 -39.38 -6.07 69.91
N LYS A 15 -39.18 -7.37 70.15
CA LYS A 15 -38.00 -8.12 69.71
C LYS A 15 -37.96 -8.24 68.18
N GLU A 16 -39.02 -8.78 67.57
CA GLU A 16 -39.12 -8.96 66.11
C GLU A 16 -39.02 -7.64 65.35
N PHE A 17 -39.60 -6.56 65.88
CA PHE A 17 -39.47 -5.22 65.31
C PHE A 17 -38.01 -4.73 65.31
N ASN A 18 -37.31 -4.90 66.44
CA ASN A 18 -35.92 -4.46 66.57
C ASN A 18 -34.96 -5.28 65.68
N GLU A 19 -35.24 -6.57 65.51
CA GLU A 19 -34.45 -7.47 64.66
C GLU A 19 -34.62 -7.10 63.18
N THR A 20 -35.86 -6.86 62.73
CA THR A 20 -36.16 -6.37 61.37
C THR A 20 -35.54 -4.99 61.11
N LYS A 21 -35.57 -4.09 62.10
CA LYS A 21 -34.94 -2.76 62.01
C LYS A 21 -33.42 -2.89 61.82
N LYS A 22 -32.78 -3.81 62.55
CA LYS A 22 -31.34 -4.05 62.44
C LYS A 22 -30.98 -4.58 61.05
N GLU A 23 -31.69 -5.58 60.55
CA GLU A 23 -31.50 -6.11 59.20
C GLU A 23 -31.70 -5.05 58.12
N PHE A 24 -32.71 -4.17 58.29
CA PHE A 24 -32.96 -3.07 57.38
C PHE A 24 -31.79 -2.09 57.33
N ILE A 25 -31.27 -1.67 58.50
CA ILE A 25 -30.10 -0.78 58.58
C ILE A 25 -28.87 -1.44 57.94
N GLU A 26 -28.59 -2.72 58.27
CA GLU A 26 -27.46 -3.44 57.67
C GLU A 26 -27.56 -3.55 56.13
N ARG A 27 -28.79 -3.73 55.60
CA ARG A 27 -29.02 -3.74 54.15
C ARG A 27 -28.88 -2.34 53.53
N PHE A 28 -29.33 -1.31 54.23
CA PHE A 28 -29.20 0.08 53.80
C PHE A 28 -27.72 0.48 53.71
N ASP A 29 -26.94 0.19 54.76
CA ASP A 29 -25.51 0.45 54.80
C ASP A 29 -24.78 -0.29 53.68
N LYS A 30 -25.15 -1.54 53.39
CA LYS A 30 -24.59 -2.30 52.25
C LYS A 30 -24.91 -1.65 50.91
N ILE A 31 -26.08 -1.05 50.74
CA ILE A 31 -26.47 -0.37 49.50
C ILE A 31 -25.70 0.94 49.37
N GLU A 32 -25.63 1.73 50.44
CA GLU A 32 -24.90 3.01 50.47
C GLU A 32 -23.41 2.83 50.17
N ASN A 33 -22.78 1.78 50.72
CA ASN A 33 -21.36 1.50 50.49
C ASN A 33 -21.04 0.92 49.10
N ASN A 34 -22.02 0.41 48.36
CA ASN A 34 -21.80 -0.24 47.06
C ASN A 34 -22.33 0.57 45.87
N MET A 35 -23.08 1.66 46.11
CA MET A 35 -23.57 2.48 45.02
C MET A 35 -22.49 3.42 44.49
N ALA A 36 -22.49 3.61 43.17
CA ALA A 36 -21.71 4.68 42.57
C ALA A 36 -22.24 6.03 43.06
N THR A 37 -21.32 6.88 43.48
CA THR A 37 -21.62 8.25 43.88
C THR A 37 -21.75 9.15 42.65
N LYS A 38 -22.28 10.36 42.85
CA LYS A 38 -22.28 11.39 41.80
C LYS A 38 -20.86 11.72 41.32
N ASP A 39 -19.87 11.63 42.20
CA ASP A 39 -18.47 11.88 41.85
C ASP A 39 -17.88 10.77 40.98
N ASP A 40 -18.31 9.52 41.16
CA ASP A 40 -17.94 8.42 40.26
C ASP A 40 -18.45 8.67 38.84
N ILE A 41 -19.71 9.13 38.72
CA ILE A 41 -20.32 9.47 37.45
C ILE A 41 -19.59 10.64 36.79
N LYS A 42 -19.26 11.69 37.56
CA LYS A 42 -18.50 12.85 37.04
C LYS A 42 -17.13 12.44 36.51
N ARG A 43 -16.40 11.57 37.23
CA ARG A 43 -15.11 11.04 36.77
C ARG A 43 -15.23 10.19 35.50
N LEU A 44 -16.34 9.49 35.31
CA LEU A 44 -16.61 8.74 34.07
C LEU A 44 -16.88 9.69 32.91
N ASP A 45 -17.67 10.73 33.12
CA ASP A 45 -17.99 11.75 32.11
C ASP A 45 -16.71 12.45 31.60
N GLU A 46 -15.83 12.88 32.51
CA GLU A 46 -14.53 13.48 32.16
C GLU A 46 -13.63 12.52 31.36
N LYS A 47 -13.69 11.21 31.65
CA LYS A 47 -12.95 10.18 30.90
C LYS A 47 -13.53 9.99 29.50
N ILE A 48 -14.86 9.96 29.37
CA ILE A 48 -15.55 9.85 28.08
C ILE A 48 -15.18 11.04 27.20
N ASP A 49 -15.28 12.27 27.73
CA ASP A 49 -14.86 13.49 27.04
C ASP A 49 -13.41 13.43 26.54
N THR A 50 -12.51 12.88 27.37
CA THR A 50 -11.11 12.72 27.00
C THR A 50 -10.92 11.70 25.90
N VAL A 51 -11.68 10.59 25.94
CA VAL A 51 -11.65 9.55 24.91
C VAL A 51 -12.20 10.08 23.60
N ASP A 52 -13.33 10.79 23.61
CA ASP A 52 -13.96 11.37 22.43
C ASP A 52 -13.01 12.35 21.72
N LYS A 53 -12.38 13.26 22.48
CA LYS A 53 -11.36 14.19 21.92
C LYS A 53 -10.18 13.45 21.29
N LYS A 54 -9.73 12.35 21.90
CA LYS A 54 -8.64 11.53 21.35
C LYS A 54 -9.07 10.80 20.08
N ILE A 55 -10.31 10.30 20.04
CA ILE A 55 -10.89 9.67 18.85
C ILE A 55 -10.98 10.68 17.72
N ASP A 56 -11.52 11.87 17.95
CA ASP A 56 -11.63 12.92 16.94
C ASP A 56 -10.26 13.33 16.38
N THR A 57 -9.29 13.56 17.27
CA THR A 57 -7.93 13.94 16.88
C THR A 57 -7.27 12.83 16.05
N THR A 58 -7.38 11.58 16.49
CA THR A 58 -6.80 10.43 15.81
C THR A 58 -7.44 10.22 14.45
N THR A 59 -8.76 10.30 14.39
CA THR A 59 -9.57 10.15 13.18
C THR A 59 -9.21 11.22 12.17
N MET A 60 -9.15 12.49 12.57
CA MET A 60 -8.77 13.59 11.67
C MET A 60 -7.34 13.45 11.14
N ARG A 61 -6.40 12.99 11.98
CA ARG A 61 -5.03 12.70 11.54
C ARG A 61 -5.01 11.58 10.49
N LEU A 62 -5.73 10.49 10.72
CA LEU A 62 -5.80 9.37 9.79
C LEU A 62 -6.43 9.78 8.46
N TYR A 63 -7.50 10.58 8.48
CA TYR A 63 -8.11 11.12 7.25
C TYR A 63 -7.10 11.94 6.43
N LYS A 64 -6.32 12.82 7.07
CA LYS A 64 -5.29 13.61 6.37
C LYS A 64 -4.21 12.74 5.76
N GLU A 65 -3.72 11.73 6.49
CA GLU A 65 -2.71 10.80 5.96
C GLU A 65 -3.25 9.97 4.79
N ILE A 66 -4.51 9.55 4.83
CA ILE A 66 -5.17 8.84 3.71
C ILE A 66 -5.22 9.71 2.46
N ILE A 67 -5.61 10.99 2.59
CA ILE A 67 -5.66 11.93 1.46
C ILE A 67 -4.26 12.11 0.87
N LYS A 68 -3.26 12.42 1.71
CA LYS A 68 -1.88 12.59 1.29
C LYS A 68 -1.32 11.35 0.58
N ASN A 69 -1.60 10.16 1.10
CA ASN A 69 -1.17 8.91 0.48
C ASN A 69 -1.89 8.66 -0.85
N SER A 70 -3.18 9.03 -0.95
CA SER A 70 -3.94 8.90 -2.20
C SER A 70 -3.38 9.82 -3.29
N GLU A 71 -3.05 11.07 -2.95
CA GLU A 71 -2.38 12.02 -3.86
C GLU A 71 -1.00 11.50 -4.29
N ALA A 72 -0.21 10.96 -3.35
CA ALA A 72 1.09 10.37 -3.67
C ALA A 72 0.98 9.17 -4.61
N ILE A 73 -0.03 8.31 -4.41
CA ILE A 73 -0.29 7.16 -5.30
C ILE A 73 -0.68 7.64 -6.70
N GLU A 74 -1.48 8.70 -6.81
CA GLU A 74 -1.88 9.24 -8.11
C GLU A 74 -0.68 9.81 -8.87
N ASN A 75 0.16 10.60 -8.20
CA ASN A 75 1.41 11.11 -8.78
C ASN A 75 2.37 9.97 -9.20
N LEU A 76 2.43 8.88 -8.43
CA LEU A 76 3.21 7.70 -8.81
C LEU A 76 2.69 7.07 -10.10
N LYS A 77 1.37 6.94 -10.27
CA LYS A 77 0.79 6.39 -11.51
C LYS A 77 1.17 7.23 -12.74
N GLU A 78 1.28 8.54 -12.61
CA GLU A 78 1.66 9.43 -13.71
C GLU A 78 3.15 9.35 -14.07
N THR A 79 4.01 8.98 -13.12
CA THR A 79 5.48 9.03 -13.28
C THR A 79 6.12 7.67 -13.53
N VAL A 80 5.46 6.57 -13.16
CA VAL A 80 5.97 5.23 -13.43
C VAL A 80 5.69 4.81 -14.86
N ALA A 81 6.69 4.19 -15.50
CA ALA A 81 6.49 3.59 -16.82
C ALA A 81 5.39 2.52 -16.75
N THR A 82 4.46 2.58 -17.70
CA THR A 82 3.39 1.61 -17.79
C THR A 82 3.90 0.31 -18.40
N LYS A 83 3.08 -0.75 -18.30
CA LYS A 83 3.35 -2.01 -18.99
C LYS A 83 3.48 -1.83 -20.50
N ASP A 84 2.70 -0.91 -21.08
CA ASP A 84 2.72 -0.62 -22.51
C ASP A 84 4.02 0.06 -22.93
N ASP A 85 4.54 0.97 -22.11
CA ASP A 85 5.83 1.62 -22.36
C ASP A 85 6.96 0.58 -22.40
N ILE A 86 6.98 -0.32 -21.41
CA ILE A 86 7.93 -1.42 -21.35
C ILE A 86 7.79 -2.33 -22.58
N GLN A 87 6.55 -2.65 -22.98
CA GLN A 87 6.31 -3.50 -24.13
C GLN A 87 6.81 -2.88 -25.44
N ARG A 88 6.63 -1.55 -25.62
CA ARG A 88 7.18 -0.83 -26.78
C ARG A 88 8.71 -0.88 -26.81
N ILE A 89 9.35 -0.73 -25.65
CA ILE A 89 10.81 -0.81 -25.53
C ILE A 89 11.30 -2.22 -25.89
N ILE A 90 10.67 -3.27 -25.36
CA ILE A 90 11.02 -4.67 -25.67
C ILE A 90 10.89 -4.93 -27.18
N SER A 91 9.78 -4.55 -27.79
CA SER A 91 9.58 -4.73 -29.24
C SER A 91 10.63 -3.97 -30.07
N SER A 92 11.05 -2.79 -29.60
CA SER A 92 12.10 -2.01 -30.26
C SER A 92 13.47 -2.69 -30.12
N ILE A 93 13.78 -3.25 -28.96
CA ILE A 93 15.00 -4.02 -28.72
C ILE A 93 15.04 -5.28 -29.59
N ASP A 94 13.92 -6.00 -29.71
CA ASP A 94 13.84 -7.19 -30.56
C ASP A 94 14.08 -6.84 -32.04
N SER A 95 13.48 -5.74 -32.52
CA SER A 95 13.69 -5.23 -33.87
C SER A 95 15.16 -4.86 -34.12
N LEU A 96 15.79 -4.12 -33.20
CA LEU A 96 17.22 -3.78 -33.29
C LEU A 96 18.10 -5.02 -33.24
N GLY A 97 17.75 -6.01 -32.41
CA GLY A 97 18.44 -7.29 -32.34
C GLY A 97 18.38 -8.05 -33.67
N SER A 98 17.25 -8.03 -34.37
CA SER A 98 17.12 -8.62 -35.70
C SER A 98 17.99 -7.91 -36.72
N GLN A 99 17.91 -6.57 -36.79
CA GLN A 99 18.73 -5.78 -37.73
C GLN A 99 20.23 -5.98 -37.51
N THR A 100 20.66 -6.07 -36.25
CA THR A 100 22.06 -6.31 -35.90
C THR A 100 22.55 -7.67 -36.43
N LYS A 101 21.72 -8.71 -36.37
CA LYS A 101 22.06 -10.03 -36.95
C LYS A 101 22.19 -9.97 -38.47
N ASP A 102 21.26 -9.30 -39.15
CA ASP A 102 21.28 -9.16 -40.61
C ASP A 102 22.51 -8.37 -41.08
N HIS A 103 22.87 -7.31 -40.36
CA HIS A 103 24.10 -6.56 -40.62
C HIS A 103 25.35 -7.39 -40.36
N GLY A 104 25.37 -8.20 -39.30
CA GLY A 104 26.45 -9.15 -39.03
C GLY A 104 26.67 -10.11 -40.21
N HIS A 105 25.59 -10.73 -40.69
CA HIS A 105 25.67 -11.64 -41.84
C HIS A 105 26.16 -10.93 -43.11
N THR A 106 25.67 -9.71 -43.37
CA THR A 106 26.10 -8.91 -44.52
C THR A 106 27.59 -8.55 -44.43
N ALA A 107 28.08 -8.22 -43.24
CA ALA A 107 29.49 -7.92 -43.00
C ALA A 107 30.38 -9.16 -43.22
N GLU A 108 29.94 -10.34 -42.80
CA GLU A 108 30.63 -11.61 -43.07
C GLU A 108 30.72 -11.88 -44.58
N LEU A 109 29.61 -11.78 -45.31
CA LEU A 109 29.58 -11.97 -46.76
C LEU A 109 30.50 -10.99 -47.49
N ASN A 110 30.47 -9.72 -47.10
CA ASN A 110 31.34 -8.70 -47.67
C ASN A 110 32.82 -8.98 -47.36
N THR A 111 33.13 -9.45 -46.15
CA THR A 111 34.48 -9.89 -45.79
C THR A 111 34.97 -11.00 -46.70
N HIS A 112 34.13 -11.99 -47.00
CA HIS A 112 34.45 -13.06 -47.95
C HIS A 112 34.68 -12.53 -49.36
N ARG A 113 33.78 -11.67 -49.86
CA ARG A 113 33.91 -11.03 -51.18
C ARG A 113 35.20 -10.21 -51.31
N ILE A 114 35.56 -9.45 -50.28
CA ILE A 114 36.81 -8.67 -50.25
C ILE A 114 38.01 -9.61 -50.37
N LYS A 115 38.06 -10.70 -49.58
CA LYS A 115 39.14 -11.69 -49.65
C LYS A 115 39.27 -12.35 -51.03
N GLU A 116 38.18 -12.53 -51.76
CA GLU A 116 38.21 -13.06 -53.12
C GLU A 116 38.64 -12.03 -54.18
N LEU A 117 38.28 -10.76 -53.98
CA LEU A 117 38.53 -9.68 -54.94
C LEU A 117 39.92 -9.05 -54.77
N GLU A 118 40.44 -8.93 -53.56
CA GLU A 118 41.79 -8.41 -53.25
C GLU A 118 42.88 -8.99 -54.16
N PRO A 119 43.05 -10.32 -54.28
CA PRO A 119 44.11 -10.88 -55.14
C PRO A 119 43.84 -10.65 -56.63
N LYS A 120 42.58 -10.54 -57.05
CA LYS A 120 42.23 -10.25 -58.46
C LYS A 120 42.59 -8.81 -58.82
N VAL A 121 42.28 -7.87 -57.93
CA VAL A 121 42.66 -6.46 -58.08
C VAL A 121 44.17 -6.34 -58.09
N GLU A 122 44.89 -7.00 -57.17
CA GLU A 122 46.36 -7.00 -57.16
C GLU A 122 46.95 -7.58 -58.47
N ASN A 123 46.36 -8.64 -59.01
CA ASN A 123 46.78 -9.20 -60.29
C ASN A 123 46.55 -8.22 -61.45
N HIS A 124 45.37 -7.60 -61.50
CA HIS A 124 45.04 -6.60 -62.51
C HIS A 124 46.00 -5.41 -62.44
N GLU A 125 46.31 -4.92 -61.24
CA GLU A 125 47.27 -3.83 -61.02
C GLU A 125 48.66 -4.18 -61.58
N LYS A 126 49.17 -5.38 -61.28
CA LYS A 126 50.43 -5.88 -61.84
C LYS A 126 50.42 -5.96 -63.37
N ARG A 127 49.29 -6.34 -63.97
CA ARG A 127 49.14 -6.43 -65.43
C ARG A 127 49.08 -5.05 -66.08
N ILE A 128 48.36 -4.11 -65.48
CA ILE A 128 48.25 -2.72 -65.96
C ILE A 128 49.63 -2.06 -65.92
N GLY A 129 50.36 -2.14 -64.80
CA GLY A 129 51.69 -1.55 -64.69
C GLY A 129 52.70 -2.10 -65.73
N LYS A 130 52.58 -3.38 -66.13
CA LYS A 130 53.37 -3.94 -67.23
C LYS A 130 52.99 -3.37 -68.59
N LEU A 131 51.71 -3.08 -68.84
CA LEU A 131 51.27 -2.49 -70.11
C LEU A 131 51.70 -1.02 -70.18
N GLU A 132 51.58 -0.29 -69.06
CA GLU A 132 51.96 1.12 -68.97
C GLU A 132 53.46 1.33 -69.17
N SER A 133 54.31 0.43 -68.69
CA SER A 133 55.76 0.51 -68.93
C SER A 133 56.18 0.32 -70.39
N HIS A 134 55.28 -0.16 -71.25
CA HIS A 134 55.49 -0.33 -72.69
C HIS A 134 54.83 0.79 -73.53
N LEU A 135 54.20 1.78 -72.89
CA LEU A 135 53.65 2.93 -73.60
C LEU A 135 54.78 3.93 -73.94
N PRO A 136 54.75 4.53 -75.14
CA PRO A 136 55.71 5.58 -75.50
C PRO A 136 55.52 6.81 -74.59
N PRO A 137 56.58 7.62 -74.37
CA PRO A 137 56.48 8.82 -73.54
C PRO A 137 55.41 9.76 -74.13
N ALA A 138 54.52 10.27 -73.27
CA ALA A 138 53.55 11.27 -73.68
C ALA A 138 54.28 12.52 -74.21
N LEU A 139 53.91 12.96 -75.42
CA LEU A 139 54.38 14.19 -76.09
C LEU A 139 53.86 15.44 -75.37
#